data_AF-A0A4Z1IWF8-F1
#
_entry.id   AF-A0A4Z1IWF8-F1
#
_cell.length_a   1.000
_cell.length_b   1.000
_cell.length_c   1.000
_cell.angle_alpha   90.00
_cell.angle_beta   90.00
_cell.angle_gamma   90.00
#
_symmetry.space_group_name_H-M   'P 1'
#
loop_
_entity.id
_entity.type
_entity.pdbx_description
1 polymer ?
#
loop_
_entity_poly.entity_id
_entity_poly.type
_entity_poly.pdbx_seq_one_letter_code
_entity_poly.pdbx_strand_id
1 'polypeptide(L)'
;MKIADVTALAMLPSTGLAACGTAYSGSQVDGTLLRAIVLDFGTDAANVTATQYDQYFEQGSALEGVKALIAAGQFYVNLWAIPGAEAIFQNTSQCVSDGYLINQVPWLYYNTTTASWWGGYGAETEADSYDAAALSLATNIVAGLEVRFWDTNGDGYTDLIDADYLEGVTIDTVTQNANGTYSVYRGNIDVANKTPYEGTIFDADHFDGSGTPIPAANFDTTIKSGDVALFWYGPNGWAMKRAQEILGIFIDGADHTDYDVDGVVYEDAMRFSRDNLPISNRPGEFTDAQKFFGLTNDTAAGLNVSLWLVPVTNASDFGGPVGMTSAGNSGAFLTRAIAQAQAQLANATISADGSDVSSTKQWVTQAVYTQLDDAITRANSALSSANSSAVLLDYQTYLLYLNLYGGADDIGAVYAGFNYTGFESEEQFGSA
;
A
#
# COMPACT_ATOMS: atom_id res chain seq x y z
N MET A 1 11.80 -3.95 18.89
CA MET A 1 12.89 -4.80 18.37
C MET A 1 13.52 -4.01 17.23
N LYS A 2 14.75 -3.52 17.38
CA LYS A 2 15.42 -2.74 16.32
C LYS A 2 15.69 -3.70 15.16
N ILE A 3 14.99 -3.53 14.05
CA ILE A 3 15.29 -4.25 12.80
C ILE A 3 16.69 -3.81 12.39
N ALA A 4 17.57 -4.79 12.23
CA ALA A 4 18.92 -4.59 11.74
C ALA A 4 18.85 -4.01 10.32
N ASP A 5 19.62 -2.94 10.09
CA ASP A 5 20.17 -2.53 8.80
C ASP A 5 19.41 -3.01 7.55
N VAL A 6 18.42 -2.23 7.13
CA VAL A 6 17.77 -2.30 5.81
C VAL A 6 18.75 -1.96 4.66
N THR A 7 20.03 -1.71 4.98
CA THR A 7 21.10 -1.46 4.01
C THR A 7 21.54 -2.70 3.24
N ALA A 8 20.97 -3.88 3.52
CA ALA A 8 21.26 -5.13 2.82
C ALA A 8 20.15 -5.63 1.87
N LEU A 9 19.08 -4.88 1.64
CA LEU A 9 18.23 -5.11 0.46
C LEU A 9 18.93 -4.47 -0.75
N ALA A 10 20.06 -5.06 -1.15
CA ALA A 10 20.55 -4.87 -2.49
C ALA A 10 19.46 -5.42 -3.40
N MET A 11 18.57 -4.55 -3.88
CA MET A 11 17.73 -4.84 -5.03
C MET A 11 18.71 -5.24 -6.13
N LEU A 12 18.87 -6.55 -6.33
CA LEU A 12 19.55 -7.06 -7.50
C LEU A 12 18.80 -6.43 -8.68
N PRO A 13 19.48 -5.71 -9.59
CA PRO A 13 18.82 -5.17 -10.77
C PRO A 13 18.27 -6.38 -11.53
N SER A 14 16.95 -6.60 -11.42
CA SER A 14 16.30 -7.75 -12.03
C SER A 14 16.37 -7.55 -13.54
N THR A 15 17.07 -8.45 -14.20
CA THR A 15 17.15 -8.44 -15.68
C THR A 15 16.14 -9.42 -16.30
N GLY A 16 15.44 -10.21 -15.46
CA GLY A 16 14.40 -11.14 -15.86
C GLY A 16 13.00 -10.70 -15.41
N LEU A 17 12.12 -10.45 -16.37
CA LEU A 17 10.69 -10.26 -16.13
C LEU A 17 10.04 -11.65 -15.89
N ALA A 18 9.76 -11.97 -14.62
CA ALA A 18 9.33 -13.27 -14.08
C ALA A 18 10.38 -14.40 -14.10
N ALA A 19 11.17 -14.45 -13.04
CA ALA A 19 12.09 -15.56 -12.80
C ALA A 19 11.35 -16.73 -12.12
N CYS A 20 11.50 -17.90 -12.75
CA CYS A 20 11.34 -19.28 -12.27
C CYS A 20 9.98 -19.93 -12.02
N GLY A 21 8.89 -19.18 -11.91
CA GLY A 21 7.57 -19.80 -11.89
C GLY A 21 7.22 -20.44 -13.24
N THR A 22 6.51 -21.56 -13.23
CA THR A 22 5.83 -22.01 -14.46
C THR A 22 4.55 -21.22 -14.60
N ALA A 23 4.38 -20.53 -15.73
CA ALA A 23 3.15 -19.81 -16.02
C ALA A 23 1.97 -20.78 -16.11
N TYR A 24 0.84 -20.43 -15.50
CA TYR A 24 -0.40 -21.13 -15.76
C TYR A 24 -0.76 -20.99 -17.25
N SER A 25 -1.22 -22.09 -17.85
CA SER A 25 -1.43 -22.14 -19.31
C SER A 25 -2.64 -21.33 -19.81
N GLY A 26 -3.58 -21.01 -18.91
CA GLY A 26 -4.75 -20.18 -19.18
C GLY A 26 -4.63 -18.76 -18.62
N SER A 27 -5.59 -17.90 -18.97
CA SER A 27 -5.73 -16.56 -18.37
C SER A 27 -6.51 -16.58 -17.04
N GLN A 28 -7.09 -17.72 -16.68
CA GLN A 28 -7.84 -17.98 -15.45
C GLN A 28 -7.80 -19.49 -15.18
N VAL A 29 -7.98 -19.89 -13.91
CA VAL A 29 -8.05 -21.30 -13.53
C VAL A 29 -9.29 -21.95 -14.13
N ASP A 30 -9.13 -23.13 -14.73
CA ASP A 30 -10.24 -23.97 -15.18
C ASP A 30 -10.56 -25.01 -14.10
N GLY A 31 -11.69 -24.85 -13.41
CA GLY A 31 -12.10 -25.69 -12.30
C GLY A 31 -13.34 -25.18 -11.57
N THR A 32 -13.79 -25.92 -10.57
CA THR A 32 -14.84 -25.51 -9.64
C THR A 32 -14.20 -24.77 -8.46
N LEU A 33 -14.57 -23.51 -8.25
CA LEU A 33 -14.16 -22.76 -7.06
C LEU A 33 -14.82 -23.38 -5.82
N LEU A 34 -14.01 -23.94 -4.92
CA LEU A 34 -14.47 -24.49 -3.65
C LEU A 34 -14.61 -23.40 -2.59
N ARG A 35 -13.63 -22.49 -2.54
CA ARG A 35 -13.55 -21.41 -1.56
C ARG A 35 -12.70 -20.26 -2.09
N ALA A 36 -13.16 -19.03 -1.87
CA ALA A 36 -12.33 -17.84 -1.88
C ALA A 36 -12.19 -17.34 -0.43
N ILE A 37 -11.00 -16.86 -0.06
CA ILE A 37 -10.67 -16.33 1.26
C ILE A 37 -9.97 -14.99 1.13
N VAL A 38 -10.33 -14.04 1.98
CA VAL A 38 -9.61 -12.79 2.14
C VAL A 38 -8.77 -12.92 3.40
N LEU A 39 -7.45 -12.93 3.24
CA LEU A 39 -6.55 -13.24 4.36
C LEU A 39 -6.61 -12.19 5.45
N ASP A 40 -6.78 -12.63 6.70
CA ASP A 40 -6.80 -11.77 7.90
C ASP A 40 -7.96 -10.76 7.95
N PHE A 41 -9.13 -11.14 7.42
CA PHE A 41 -10.34 -10.30 7.37
C PHE A 41 -11.59 -11.03 7.86
N GLY A 42 -12.39 -10.37 8.69
CA GLY A 42 -13.70 -10.85 9.12
C GLY A 42 -13.68 -12.21 9.82
N THR A 43 -14.28 -13.23 9.20
CA THR A 43 -14.30 -14.61 9.74
C THR A 43 -13.18 -15.50 9.20
N ASP A 44 -12.37 -14.99 8.28
CA ASP A 44 -11.29 -15.74 7.68
C ASP A 44 -10.06 -15.75 8.60
N ALA A 45 -9.34 -16.87 8.57
CA ALA A 45 -8.13 -16.99 9.36
C ALA A 45 -6.97 -16.19 8.74
N ALA A 46 -5.96 -15.90 9.57
CA ALA A 46 -4.77 -15.16 9.16
C ALA A 46 -3.98 -15.80 8.01
N ASN A 47 -4.14 -17.10 7.74
CA ASN A 47 -3.48 -17.75 6.60
C ASN A 47 -4.24 -18.97 6.06
N VAL A 48 -3.79 -19.42 4.88
CA VAL A 48 -4.38 -20.52 4.08
C VAL A 48 -4.29 -21.91 4.73
N THR A 49 -3.49 -22.08 5.79
CA THR A 49 -3.27 -23.38 6.46
C THR A 49 -4.12 -23.58 7.71
N ALA A 50 -5.02 -22.65 8.01
CA ALA A 50 -5.88 -22.74 9.18
C ALA A 50 -6.81 -23.95 9.13
N THR A 51 -7.06 -24.55 10.31
CA THR A 51 -7.82 -25.81 10.44
C THR A 51 -9.28 -25.69 10.00
N GLN A 52 -9.84 -24.48 9.97
CA GLN A 52 -11.21 -24.25 9.43
C GLN A 52 -11.33 -24.60 7.94
N TYR A 53 -10.20 -24.69 7.23
CA TYR A 53 -10.13 -25.06 5.83
C TYR A 53 -9.84 -26.55 5.59
N ASP A 54 -9.65 -27.36 6.64
CA ASP A 54 -9.30 -28.79 6.54
C ASP A 54 -10.26 -29.58 5.62
N GLN A 55 -11.53 -29.21 5.60
CA GLN A 55 -12.57 -29.84 4.78
C GLN A 55 -12.35 -29.75 3.27
N TYR A 56 -11.51 -28.82 2.80
CA TYR A 56 -11.25 -28.61 1.37
C TYR A 56 -10.07 -29.45 0.85
N PHE A 57 -9.40 -30.23 1.70
CA PHE A 57 -8.17 -30.93 1.34
C PHE A 57 -8.27 -32.44 1.62
N GLU A 58 -7.95 -33.26 0.62
CA GLU A 58 -7.98 -34.73 0.72
C GLU A 58 -7.00 -35.25 1.78
N GLN A 59 -5.92 -34.51 2.04
CA GLN A 59 -4.85 -34.85 2.99
C GLN A 59 -5.32 -34.81 4.46
N GLY A 60 -6.56 -34.39 4.71
CA GLY A 60 -7.17 -34.36 6.05
C GLY A 60 -6.78 -33.15 6.90
N SER A 61 -5.93 -32.25 6.38
CA SER A 61 -5.73 -30.91 6.93
C SER A 61 -5.29 -29.91 5.86
N ALA A 62 -5.61 -28.64 6.05
CA ALA A 62 -5.21 -27.56 5.16
C ALA A 62 -3.69 -27.38 5.10
N LEU A 63 -2.98 -27.54 6.22
CA LEU A 63 -1.52 -27.48 6.26
C LEU A 63 -0.88 -28.53 5.33
N GLU A 64 -1.30 -29.80 5.45
CA GLU A 64 -0.73 -30.87 4.63
C GLU A 64 -1.19 -30.78 3.17
N GLY A 65 -2.41 -30.31 2.92
CA GLY A 65 -2.90 -30.04 1.58
C GLY A 65 -2.11 -28.93 0.86
N VAL A 66 -1.90 -27.78 1.51
CA VAL A 66 -1.09 -26.68 0.95
C VAL A 66 0.34 -27.14 0.65
N LYS A 67 0.98 -27.90 1.56
CA LYS A 67 2.31 -28.49 1.29
C LYS A 67 2.30 -29.41 0.07
N ALA A 68 1.29 -30.27 -0.05
CA ALA A 68 1.17 -31.20 -1.18
C ALA A 68 1.00 -30.44 -2.50
N LEU A 69 0.19 -29.38 -2.51
CA LEU A 69 -0.02 -28.55 -3.70
C LEU A 69 1.22 -27.74 -4.09
N ILE A 70 1.96 -27.18 -3.13
CA ILE A 70 3.27 -26.57 -3.40
C ILE A 70 4.20 -27.62 -4.03
N ALA A 71 4.34 -28.80 -3.42
CA ALA A 71 5.21 -29.86 -3.92
C ALA A 71 4.84 -30.32 -5.35
N ALA A 72 3.55 -30.28 -5.69
CA ALA A 72 3.04 -30.58 -7.02
C ALA A 72 3.17 -29.42 -8.03
N GLY A 73 3.64 -28.24 -7.61
CA GLY A 73 3.68 -27.04 -8.44
C GLY A 73 2.29 -26.48 -8.77
N GLN A 74 1.33 -26.68 -7.87
CA GLN A 74 -0.08 -26.28 -8.03
C GLN A 74 -0.50 -25.13 -7.09
N PHE A 75 0.47 -24.43 -6.49
CA PHE A 75 0.23 -23.16 -5.81
C PHE A 75 0.72 -22.02 -6.68
N TYR A 76 -0.17 -21.12 -7.08
CA TYR A 76 0.12 -20.00 -7.97
C TYR A 76 -0.02 -18.67 -7.24
N VAL A 77 0.87 -17.72 -7.54
CA VAL A 77 0.69 -16.31 -7.19
C VAL A 77 0.76 -15.50 -8.48
N ASN A 78 -0.27 -14.69 -8.77
CA ASN A 78 -0.42 -13.99 -10.05
C ASN A 78 -0.25 -14.92 -11.26
N LEU A 79 -0.76 -16.16 -11.15
CA LEU A 79 -0.66 -17.22 -12.15
C LEU A 79 0.77 -17.72 -12.46
N TRP A 80 1.73 -17.46 -11.57
CA TRP A 80 3.04 -18.08 -11.57
C TRP A 80 3.11 -19.17 -10.50
N ALA A 81 3.46 -20.40 -10.87
CA ALA A 81 3.59 -21.49 -9.91
C ALA A 81 4.82 -21.29 -9.02
N ILE A 82 4.66 -21.48 -7.71
CA ILE A 82 5.80 -21.71 -6.82
C ILE A 82 6.51 -22.99 -7.28
N PRO A 83 7.84 -23.01 -7.46
CA PRO A 83 8.52 -24.23 -7.89
C PRO A 83 8.29 -25.36 -6.87
N GLY A 84 7.98 -26.57 -7.35
CA GLY A 84 7.55 -27.64 -6.45
C GLY A 84 8.67 -28.33 -5.65
N ALA A 85 9.93 -28.07 -6.00
CA ALA A 85 11.07 -28.69 -5.31
C ALA A 85 12.33 -27.84 -5.45
N GLU A 86 13.22 -27.97 -4.46
CA GLU A 86 14.56 -27.36 -4.47
C GLU A 86 15.34 -27.65 -5.75
N ALA A 87 15.29 -28.91 -6.23
CA ALA A 87 15.98 -29.30 -7.46
C ALA A 87 15.44 -28.56 -8.70
N ILE A 88 14.14 -28.26 -8.76
CA ILE A 88 13.54 -27.49 -9.86
C ILE A 88 14.05 -26.04 -9.80
N PHE A 89 14.06 -25.47 -8.59
CA PHE A 89 14.58 -24.13 -8.34
C PHE A 89 16.07 -24.01 -8.72
N GLN A 90 16.91 -24.92 -8.24
CA GLN A 90 18.36 -24.87 -8.50
C GLN A 90 18.74 -25.16 -9.96
N ASN A 91 17.93 -25.92 -10.69
CA ASN A 91 18.18 -26.22 -12.10
C ASN A 91 17.74 -25.11 -13.05
N THR A 92 17.06 -24.08 -12.54
CA THR A 92 16.60 -22.95 -13.34
C THR A 92 17.47 -21.73 -13.01
N SER A 93 18.34 -21.34 -13.95
CA SER A 93 19.37 -20.32 -13.74
C SER A 93 18.84 -19.00 -13.20
N GLN A 94 17.63 -18.61 -13.62
CA GLN A 94 16.98 -17.37 -13.22
C GLN A 94 16.54 -17.38 -11.75
N CYS A 95 16.09 -18.50 -11.18
CA CYS A 95 15.81 -18.51 -9.72
C CYS A 95 17.08 -18.46 -8.90
N VAL A 96 18.17 -19.05 -9.40
CA VAL A 96 19.45 -19.01 -8.69
C VAL A 96 20.01 -17.58 -8.68
N SER A 97 19.80 -16.80 -9.74
CA SER A 97 20.26 -15.41 -9.80
C SER A 97 19.32 -14.43 -9.09
N ASP A 98 18.02 -14.53 -9.36
CA ASP A 98 17.06 -13.47 -9.03
C ASP A 98 16.04 -13.93 -7.96
N GLY A 99 15.93 -15.24 -7.71
CA GLY A 99 14.88 -15.82 -6.88
C GLY A 99 13.58 -16.10 -7.63
N TYR A 100 12.56 -16.56 -6.89
CA TYR A 100 11.17 -16.54 -7.34
C TYR A 100 10.59 -15.16 -7.11
N LEU A 101 10.22 -14.50 -8.20
CA LEU A 101 9.80 -13.10 -8.20
C LEU A 101 8.28 -12.99 -8.26
N ILE A 102 7.73 -12.14 -7.39
CA ILE A 102 6.36 -11.63 -7.49
C ILE A 102 6.47 -10.11 -7.67
N ASN A 103 5.85 -9.57 -8.73
CA ASN A 103 6.00 -8.16 -9.14
C ASN A 103 7.46 -7.70 -9.19
N GLN A 104 8.36 -8.58 -9.67
CA GLN A 104 9.82 -8.37 -9.77
C GLN A 104 10.57 -8.29 -8.44
N VAL A 105 9.93 -8.60 -7.31
CA VAL A 105 10.57 -8.68 -5.99
C VAL A 105 10.77 -10.14 -5.61
N PRO A 106 11.93 -10.53 -5.05
CA PRO A 106 12.15 -11.88 -4.57
C PRO A 106 11.26 -12.21 -3.36
N TRP A 107 10.52 -13.30 -3.47
CA TRP A 107 9.65 -13.86 -2.42
C TRP A 107 10.12 -15.23 -1.93
N LEU A 108 10.97 -15.89 -2.71
CA LEU A 108 11.67 -17.10 -2.33
C LEU A 108 13.06 -17.08 -2.98
N TYR A 109 14.11 -17.12 -2.18
CA TYR A 109 15.48 -17.16 -2.69
C TYR A 109 16.42 -17.93 -1.75
N TYR A 110 17.57 -18.33 -2.30
CA TYR A 110 18.64 -18.95 -1.54
C TYR A 110 19.75 -17.93 -1.30
N ASN A 111 20.03 -17.62 -0.03
CA ASN A 111 21.12 -16.73 0.34
C ASN A 111 22.42 -17.53 0.42
N THR A 112 23.27 -17.41 -0.59
CA THR A 112 24.56 -18.12 -0.63
C THR A 112 25.55 -17.66 0.43
N THR A 113 25.39 -16.46 1.00
CA THR A 113 26.28 -15.92 2.03
C THR A 113 26.00 -16.55 3.39
N THR A 114 24.72 -16.68 3.75
CA THR A 114 24.29 -17.32 5.01
C THR A 114 24.02 -18.81 4.85
N ALA A 115 24.02 -19.31 3.61
CA ALA A 115 23.65 -20.67 3.24
C ALA A 115 22.24 -21.08 3.73
N SER A 116 21.31 -20.13 3.73
CA SER A 116 19.93 -20.31 4.19
C SER A 116 18.90 -19.98 3.12
N TRP A 117 17.72 -20.59 3.24
CA TRP A 117 16.57 -20.26 2.42
C TRP A 117 15.80 -19.12 3.05
N TRP A 118 15.17 -18.30 2.21
CA TRP A 118 14.33 -17.20 2.66
C TRP A 118 13.03 -17.22 1.88
N GLY A 119 11.91 -17.02 2.57
CA GLY A 119 10.56 -17.03 2.01
C GLY A 119 9.66 -15.97 2.61
N GLY A 120 8.56 -15.66 1.95
CA GLY A 120 7.57 -14.66 2.38
C GLY A 120 7.68 -13.34 1.60
N TYR A 121 6.82 -12.38 1.94
CA TYR A 121 6.91 -11.02 1.43
C TYR A 121 8.32 -10.45 1.64
N GLY A 122 8.94 -9.94 0.56
CA GLY A 122 10.33 -9.44 0.57
C GLY A 122 11.38 -10.48 0.96
N ALA A 123 11.00 -11.76 0.99
CA ALA A 123 11.77 -12.86 1.54
C ALA A 123 12.33 -12.55 2.95
N GLU A 124 11.47 -12.07 3.85
CA GLU A 124 11.85 -11.65 5.21
C GLU A 124 11.98 -12.80 6.22
N THR A 125 11.56 -14.02 5.87
CA THR A 125 11.60 -15.16 6.80
C THR A 125 12.70 -16.14 6.41
N GLU A 126 13.76 -16.19 7.21
CA GLU A 126 14.80 -17.22 7.10
C GLU A 126 14.24 -18.61 7.45
N ALA A 127 14.66 -19.62 6.69
CA ALA A 127 14.24 -21.00 6.83
C ALA A 127 15.40 -21.97 6.54
N ASP A 128 15.38 -23.10 7.25
CA ASP A 128 16.42 -24.12 7.16
C ASP A 128 16.30 -25.03 5.93
N SER A 129 15.22 -24.91 5.15
CA SER A 129 14.96 -25.73 3.97
C SER A 129 14.11 -25.00 2.93
N TYR A 130 14.19 -25.49 1.69
CA TYR A 130 13.35 -25.01 0.60
C TYR A 130 11.86 -25.13 0.93
N ASP A 131 11.42 -26.30 1.40
CA ASP A 131 10.01 -26.57 1.69
C ASP A 131 9.45 -25.63 2.77
N ALA A 132 10.26 -25.32 3.80
CA ALA A 132 9.89 -24.37 4.83
C ALA A 132 9.82 -22.93 4.30
N ALA A 133 10.73 -22.51 3.41
CA ALA A 133 10.68 -21.21 2.78
C ALA A 133 9.49 -21.07 1.81
N ALA A 134 9.22 -22.10 1.00
CA ALA A 134 8.09 -22.13 0.08
C ALA A 134 6.75 -22.12 0.84
N LEU A 135 6.65 -22.86 1.95
CA LEU A 135 5.49 -22.78 2.83
C LEU A 135 5.36 -21.38 3.46
N SER A 136 6.47 -20.79 3.92
CA SER A 136 6.48 -19.42 4.46
C SER A 136 5.95 -18.41 3.44
N LEU A 137 6.31 -18.55 2.16
CA LEU A 137 5.74 -17.75 1.07
C LEU A 137 4.20 -17.88 1.04
N ALA A 138 3.69 -19.10 0.97
CA ALA A 138 2.24 -19.36 0.88
C ALA A 138 1.47 -18.90 2.13
N THR A 139 2.07 -18.94 3.31
CA THR A 139 1.40 -18.54 4.57
C THR A 139 1.55 -17.06 4.91
N ASN A 140 2.45 -16.35 4.24
CA ASN A 140 2.70 -14.91 4.46
C ASN A 140 2.30 -14.07 3.24
N ILE A 141 1.29 -14.51 2.48
CA ILE A 141 0.58 -13.63 1.55
C ILE A 141 -0.04 -12.50 2.37
N VAL A 142 0.09 -11.27 1.89
CA VAL A 142 -0.28 -10.06 2.63
C VAL A 142 -1.79 -10.04 2.91
N ALA A 143 -2.15 -9.54 4.10
CA ALA A 143 -3.54 -9.37 4.52
C ALA A 143 -4.36 -8.55 3.51
N GLY A 144 -5.66 -8.84 3.41
CA GLY A 144 -6.58 -8.15 2.52
C GLY A 144 -6.54 -8.59 1.04
N LEU A 145 -5.63 -9.50 0.68
CA LEU A 145 -5.58 -10.14 -0.63
C LEU A 145 -6.38 -11.45 -0.64
N GLU A 146 -6.84 -11.83 -1.83
CA GLU A 146 -7.64 -13.03 -2.02
C GLU A 146 -6.78 -14.25 -2.39
N VAL A 147 -7.09 -15.39 -1.76
CA VAL A 147 -6.63 -16.72 -2.15
C VAL A 147 -7.82 -17.60 -2.47
N ARG A 148 -7.71 -18.45 -3.49
CA ARG A 148 -8.81 -19.26 -4.01
C ARG A 148 -8.38 -20.73 -4.12
N PHE A 149 -9.30 -21.61 -3.73
CA PHE A 149 -9.14 -23.07 -3.74
C PHE A 149 -10.00 -23.65 -4.87
N TRP A 150 -9.38 -24.39 -5.78
CA TRP A 150 -10.02 -24.94 -6.96
C TRP A 150 -9.97 -26.46 -6.99
N ASP A 151 -11.12 -27.05 -7.30
CA ASP A 151 -11.25 -28.45 -7.71
C ASP A 151 -11.21 -28.51 -9.24
N THR A 152 -10.14 -29.05 -9.79
CA THR A 152 -9.91 -29.12 -11.25
C THR A 152 -10.30 -30.48 -11.83
N ASN A 153 -10.53 -31.48 -10.99
CA ASN A 153 -10.74 -32.87 -11.39
C ASN A 153 -12.15 -33.39 -11.06
N GLY A 154 -12.91 -32.69 -10.21
CA GLY A 154 -14.29 -32.98 -9.82
C GLY A 154 -14.44 -33.92 -8.61
N ASP A 155 -13.41 -34.14 -7.80
CA ASP A 155 -13.44 -35.01 -6.63
C ASP A 155 -13.93 -34.31 -5.33
N GLY A 156 -14.14 -33.00 -5.38
CA GLY A 156 -14.58 -32.18 -4.26
C GLY A 156 -13.45 -31.68 -3.37
N TYR A 157 -12.18 -31.87 -3.74
CA TYR A 157 -11.01 -31.39 -3.01
C TYR A 157 -10.19 -30.39 -3.82
N THR A 158 -9.34 -29.65 -3.12
CA THR A 158 -8.47 -28.63 -3.72
C THR A 158 -7.33 -29.30 -4.47
N ASP A 159 -7.31 -29.12 -5.79
CA ASP A 159 -6.23 -29.52 -6.70
C ASP A 159 -5.26 -28.38 -7.02
N LEU A 160 -5.73 -27.14 -6.85
CA LEU A 160 -4.98 -25.95 -7.22
C LEU A 160 -5.34 -24.80 -6.28
N ILE A 161 -4.32 -24.06 -5.85
CA ILE A 161 -4.49 -22.78 -5.16
C ILE A 161 -3.96 -21.67 -6.06
N ASP A 162 -4.72 -20.60 -6.21
CA ASP A 162 -4.21 -19.37 -6.80
C ASP A 162 -4.46 -18.17 -5.87
N ALA A 163 -3.49 -17.27 -5.83
CA ALA A 163 -3.50 -16.07 -5.01
C ALA A 163 -3.23 -14.84 -5.87
N ASP A 164 -3.95 -13.76 -5.55
CA ASP A 164 -3.67 -12.45 -6.10
C ASP A 164 -2.61 -11.76 -5.22
N TYR A 165 -1.54 -11.26 -5.84
CA TYR A 165 -0.66 -10.29 -5.20
C TYR A 165 -0.68 -8.99 -6.00
N LEU A 166 -1.45 -8.04 -5.49
CA LEU A 166 -1.78 -6.78 -6.13
C LEU A 166 -1.20 -5.64 -5.32
N GLU A 167 -0.80 -4.57 -6.01
CA GLU A 167 -0.22 -3.40 -5.35
C GLU A 167 -0.95 -2.13 -5.75
N GLY A 168 -1.19 -1.25 -4.78
CA GLY A 168 -1.89 0.02 -4.96
C GLY A 168 -1.02 1.10 -5.58
N VAL A 169 -1.59 1.88 -6.48
CA VAL A 169 -0.98 3.09 -7.04
C VAL A 169 -2.05 4.19 -7.19
N THR A 170 -1.74 5.41 -6.77
CA THR A 170 -2.59 6.58 -7.05
C THR A 170 -2.52 6.95 -8.53
N ILE A 171 -3.59 7.48 -9.10
CA ILE A 171 -3.63 7.85 -10.51
C ILE A 171 -3.73 9.36 -10.64
N ASP A 172 -2.72 9.99 -11.22
CA ASP A 172 -2.82 11.39 -11.64
C ASP A 172 -3.21 11.46 -13.12
N THR A 173 -2.46 10.77 -13.98
CA THR A 173 -2.68 10.81 -15.43
C THR A 173 -2.67 9.40 -16.02
N VAL A 174 -3.60 9.14 -16.94
CA VAL A 174 -3.62 7.96 -17.82
C VAL A 174 -3.36 8.42 -19.25
N THR A 175 -2.35 7.85 -19.90
CA THR A 175 -1.99 8.17 -21.29
C THR A 175 -2.23 6.96 -22.18
N GLN A 176 -3.08 7.10 -23.20
CA GLN A 176 -3.16 6.13 -24.28
C GLN A 176 -2.03 6.43 -25.30
N ASN A 177 -1.11 5.48 -25.43
CA ASN A 177 0.05 5.61 -26.32
C ASN A 177 -0.34 5.33 -27.79
N ALA A 178 0.46 5.85 -28.71
CA ALA A 178 0.21 5.69 -30.16
C ALA A 178 0.21 4.23 -30.65
N ASN A 179 0.86 3.32 -29.91
CA ASN A 179 0.89 1.88 -30.18
C ASN A 179 -0.29 1.11 -29.54
N GLY A 180 -1.25 1.80 -28.91
CA GLY A 180 -2.43 1.21 -28.28
C GLY A 180 -2.21 0.67 -26.87
N THR A 181 -1.04 0.86 -26.26
CA THR A 181 -0.82 0.59 -24.83
C THR A 181 -1.29 1.78 -23.98
N TYR A 182 -1.39 1.57 -22.66
CA TYR A 182 -1.66 2.61 -21.68
C TYR A 182 -0.47 2.78 -20.77
N SER A 183 -0.16 4.01 -20.39
CA SER A 183 0.76 4.26 -19.31
C SER A 183 0.11 5.14 -18.24
N VAL A 184 0.56 4.94 -17.01
CA VAL A 184 0.06 5.64 -15.84
C VAL A 184 1.17 6.48 -15.25
N TYR A 185 0.78 7.67 -14.82
CA TYR A 185 1.58 8.53 -13.98
C TYR A 185 0.89 8.70 -12.65
N ARG A 186 1.62 8.43 -11.56
CA ARG A 186 1.06 8.38 -10.20
C ARG A 186 0.88 9.73 -9.52
N GLY A 187 1.40 10.80 -10.13
CA GLY A 187 1.36 12.15 -9.60
C GLY A 187 2.67 12.56 -8.93
N ASN A 188 2.94 13.87 -8.98
CA ASN A 188 4.08 14.45 -8.27
C ASN A 188 3.75 14.62 -6.78
N ILE A 189 4.76 14.37 -5.94
CA ILE A 189 4.85 14.89 -4.58
C ILE A 189 5.94 15.96 -4.52
N ASP A 190 5.92 16.80 -3.50
CA ASP A 190 6.95 17.83 -3.33
C ASP A 190 8.32 17.18 -3.02
N VAL A 191 9.22 17.21 -4.00
CA VAL A 191 10.54 16.58 -3.92
C VAL A 191 11.38 17.14 -2.76
N ALA A 192 11.17 18.40 -2.37
CA ALA A 192 11.91 19.00 -1.26
C ALA A 192 11.55 18.37 0.10
N ASN A 193 10.36 17.78 0.20
CA ASN A 193 9.82 17.15 1.41
C ASN A 193 9.57 15.66 1.20
N LYS A 194 10.12 15.07 0.14
CA LYS A 194 10.04 13.64 -0.15
C LYS A 194 11.10 12.92 0.68
N THR A 195 10.71 11.89 1.40
CA THR A 195 11.69 11.05 2.10
C THR A 195 12.40 10.10 1.13
N PRO A 196 13.57 9.54 1.48
CA PRO A 196 14.28 8.59 0.61
C PRO A 196 13.49 7.31 0.28
N TYR A 197 12.46 6.99 1.06
CA TYR A 197 11.70 5.75 0.96
C TYR A 197 10.34 5.92 0.26
N GLU A 198 9.81 7.15 0.17
CA GLU A 198 8.51 7.40 -0.43
C GLU A 198 8.49 7.04 -1.92
N GLY A 199 7.73 6.00 -2.23
CA GLY A 199 7.61 5.44 -3.57
C GLY A 199 8.80 4.61 -4.03
N THR A 200 9.90 4.48 -3.29
CA THR A 200 11.13 3.89 -3.87
C THR A 200 11.20 2.36 -3.84
N ILE A 201 10.24 1.65 -3.22
CA ILE A 201 10.40 0.21 -2.97
C ILE A 201 9.76 -0.69 -4.04
N PHE A 202 8.49 -0.49 -4.43
CA PHE A 202 7.86 -1.38 -5.45
C PHE A 202 7.37 -0.67 -6.71
N ASP A 203 7.43 0.67 -6.78
CA ASP A 203 6.62 1.37 -7.79
C ASP A 203 7.08 2.72 -8.35
N ALA A 204 7.76 3.62 -7.61
CA ALA A 204 7.99 4.97 -8.12
C ALA A 204 8.74 4.97 -9.44
N ASP A 205 9.73 4.10 -9.60
CA ASP A 205 10.50 4.08 -10.84
C ASP A 205 9.68 3.56 -12.03
N HIS A 206 8.67 2.71 -11.79
CA HIS A 206 7.84 2.12 -12.85
C HIS A 206 6.72 3.04 -13.32
N PHE A 207 6.23 3.95 -12.48
CA PHE A 207 5.19 4.94 -12.84
C PHE A 207 5.63 6.40 -12.67
N ASP A 208 6.93 6.67 -12.56
CA ASP A 208 7.49 8.02 -12.74
C ASP A 208 7.47 8.40 -14.23
N GLY A 209 7.38 9.70 -14.49
CA GLY A 209 7.31 10.26 -15.83
C GLY A 209 6.18 9.67 -16.67
N SER A 210 6.53 8.97 -17.76
CA SER A 210 5.54 8.35 -18.65
C SER A 210 5.10 6.96 -18.21
N GLY A 211 5.70 6.37 -17.17
CA GLY A 211 5.41 5.03 -16.67
C GLY A 211 5.63 3.86 -17.64
N THR A 212 5.51 2.65 -17.13
CA THR A 212 5.62 1.40 -17.89
C THR A 212 4.40 1.22 -18.80
N PRO A 213 4.59 0.98 -20.12
CA PRO A 213 3.47 0.74 -21.03
C PRO A 213 2.79 -0.62 -20.77
N ILE A 214 1.48 -0.58 -20.50
CA ILE A 214 0.62 -1.74 -20.23
C ILE A 214 -0.24 -2.04 -21.48
N PRO A 215 -0.25 -3.28 -21.99
CA PRO A 215 -1.12 -3.66 -23.11
C PRO A 215 -2.60 -3.39 -22.82
N ALA A 216 -3.36 -2.94 -23.83
CA ALA A 216 -4.79 -2.67 -23.66
C ALA A 216 -5.61 -3.85 -23.14
N ALA A 217 -5.22 -5.09 -23.46
CA ALA A 217 -5.89 -6.30 -22.97
C ALA A 217 -5.70 -6.53 -21.46
N ASN A 218 -4.69 -5.88 -20.86
CA ASN A 218 -4.33 -6.01 -19.45
C ASN A 218 -4.64 -4.72 -18.66
N PHE A 219 -5.30 -3.74 -19.26
CA PHE A 219 -5.54 -2.43 -18.66
C PHE A 219 -7.03 -2.14 -18.55
N ASP A 220 -7.48 -1.81 -17.34
CA ASP A 220 -8.84 -1.34 -17.10
C ASP A 220 -9.01 0.13 -17.54
N THR A 221 -9.70 0.32 -18.66
CA THR A 221 -9.94 1.66 -19.24
C THR A 221 -10.91 2.54 -18.43
N THR A 222 -11.47 2.03 -17.33
CA THR A 222 -12.29 2.84 -16.41
C THR A 222 -11.46 3.65 -15.41
N ILE A 223 -10.17 3.35 -15.29
CA ILE A 223 -9.21 4.09 -14.45
C ILE A 223 -9.11 5.55 -14.93
N LYS A 224 -9.21 6.48 -13.99
CA LYS A 224 -9.14 7.93 -14.22
C LYS A 224 -8.31 8.64 -13.13
N SER A 225 -7.97 9.89 -13.40
CA SER A 225 -7.32 10.77 -12.41
C SER A 225 -8.10 10.83 -11.10
N GLY A 226 -7.39 10.75 -9.98
CA GLY A 226 -7.93 10.70 -8.63
C GLY A 226 -8.29 9.29 -8.13
N ASP A 227 -8.25 8.27 -9.00
CA ASP A 227 -8.47 6.89 -8.56
C ASP A 227 -7.23 6.32 -7.83
N VAL A 228 -7.45 5.22 -7.11
CA VAL A 228 -6.40 4.24 -6.82
C VAL A 228 -6.61 3.03 -7.73
N ALA A 229 -5.54 2.58 -8.37
CA ALA A 229 -5.54 1.35 -9.16
C ALA A 229 -4.67 0.27 -8.49
N LEU A 230 -4.86 -0.96 -8.94
CA LEU A 230 -4.10 -2.13 -8.53
C LEU A 230 -3.30 -2.63 -9.72
N PHE A 231 -2.00 -2.86 -9.55
CA PHE A 231 -1.12 -3.39 -10.58
C PHE A 231 -0.44 -4.68 -10.14
N TRP A 232 -0.08 -5.51 -11.13
CA TRP A 232 0.62 -6.77 -10.91
C TRP A 232 1.29 -7.26 -12.19
N TYR A 233 2.30 -8.13 -12.04
CA TYR A 233 2.95 -8.80 -13.16
C TYR A 233 2.48 -10.25 -13.28
N GLY A 234 1.82 -10.59 -14.38
CA GLY A 234 1.36 -11.94 -14.70
C GLY A 234 2.03 -12.54 -15.95
N PRO A 235 1.62 -13.74 -16.38
CA PRO A 235 2.12 -14.39 -17.61
C PRO A 235 1.98 -13.55 -18.88
N ASN A 236 0.99 -12.65 -18.93
CA ASN A 236 0.75 -11.75 -20.05
C ASN A 236 1.45 -10.38 -19.90
N GLY A 237 2.37 -10.25 -18.93
CA GLY A 237 3.06 -9.01 -18.60
C GLY A 237 2.37 -8.21 -17.49
N TRP A 238 2.71 -6.92 -17.40
CA TRP A 238 2.06 -6.00 -16.48
C TRP A 238 0.56 -5.87 -16.79
N ALA A 239 -0.22 -5.78 -15.72
CA ALA A 239 -1.65 -5.57 -15.76
C ALA A 239 -2.05 -4.55 -14.69
N MET A 240 -3.18 -3.89 -14.92
CA MET A 240 -3.71 -2.89 -14.01
C MET A 240 -5.24 -2.88 -14.05
N LYS A 241 -5.87 -2.86 -12.87
CA LYS A 241 -7.32 -2.77 -12.68
C LYS A 241 -7.66 -1.63 -11.73
N ARG A 242 -8.82 -1.00 -11.91
CA ARG A 242 -9.31 -0.01 -10.92
C ARG A 242 -9.57 -0.72 -9.58
N ALA A 243 -9.15 -0.11 -8.47
CA ALA A 243 -9.57 -0.60 -7.16
C ALA A 243 -11.08 -0.36 -6.98
N GLN A 244 -11.73 -1.12 -6.08
CA GLN A 244 -13.14 -0.93 -5.79
C GLN A 244 -13.32 0.36 -4.98
N GLU A 245 -14.12 1.29 -5.48
CA GLU A 245 -14.39 2.56 -4.81
C GLU A 245 -15.56 2.44 -3.84
N ILE A 246 -15.32 2.78 -2.58
CA ILE A 246 -16.34 3.10 -1.59
C ILE A 246 -16.35 4.62 -1.43
N LEU A 247 -17.35 5.26 -2.03
CA LEU A 247 -17.53 6.72 -2.00
C LEU A 247 -18.54 7.08 -0.93
N GLY A 248 -18.17 7.93 0.03
CA GLY A 248 -19.08 8.37 1.09
C GLY A 248 -18.48 9.40 2.03
N ILE A 249 -19.24 9.80 3.05
CA ILE A 249 -18.75 10.64 4.14
C ILE A 249 -17.84 9.81 5.03
N PHE A 250 -16.62 10.30 5.24
CA PHE A 250 -15.71 9.70 6.21
C PHE A 250 -16.16 10.05 7.63
N ILE A 251 -16.61 9.09 8.42
CA ILE A 251 -17.17 9.32 9.75
C ILE A 251 -16.06 9.34 10.81
N ASP A 252 -15.26 8.27 10.85
CA ASP A 252 -14.10 8.11 11.73
C ASP A 252 -13.24 6.94 11.22
N GLY A 253 -12.09 6.73 11.85
CA GLY A 253 -11.24 5.57 11.64
C GLY A 253 -10.01 5.64 12.53
N ALA A 254 -9.18 4.60 12.49
CA ALA A 254 -7.89 4.62 13.13
C ALA A 254 -6.89 3.73 12.39
N ASP A 255 -5.65 4.20 12.32
CA ASP A 255 -4.54 3.47 11.72
C ASP A 255 -4.44 2.06 12.32
N HIS A 256 -4.22 1.08 11.45
CA HIS A 256 -4.11 -0.34 11.80
C HIS A 256 -5.33 -0.95 12.51
N THR A 257 -6.51 -0.35 12.36
CA THR A 257 -7.76 -0.86 12.95
C THR A 257 -8.90 -0.91 11.94
N ASP A 258 -9.52 0.23 11.63
CA ASP A 258 -10.70 0.30 10.77
C ASP A 258 -10.98 1.70 10.21
N TYR A 259 -11.86 1.76 9.20
CA TYR A 259 -12.30 2.99 8.54
C TYR A 259 -13.84 2.97 8.37
N ASP A 260 -14.53 4.00 8.86
CA ASP A 260 -15.98 4.16 8.73
C ASP A 260 -16.33 5.15 7.62
N VAL A 261 -16.97 4.64 6.56
CA VAL A 261 -17.51 5.44 5.45
C VAL A 261 -19.02 5.23 5.36
N ASP A 262 -19.78 6.31 5.49
CA ASP A 262 -21.25 6.33 5.52
C ASP A 262 -21.89 5.39 6.56
N GLY A 263 -21.22 5.13 7.68
CA GLY A 263 -21.68 4.25 8.75
C GLY A 263 -21.38 2.76 8.50
N VAL A 264 -20.56 2.45 7.48
CA VAL A 264 -20.06 1.10 7.20
C VAL A 264 -18.58 1.05 7.58
N VAL A 265 -18.24 0.12 8.48
CA VAL A 265 -16.88 -0.07 8.99
C VAL A 265 -16.15 -1.11 8.13
N TYR A 266 -14.94 -0.75 7.69
CA TYR A 266 -14.04 -1.59 6.92
C TYR A 266 -12.76 -1.83 7.74
N GLU A 267 -12.45 -3.09 8.04
CA GLU A 267 -11.22 -3.47 8.77
C GLU A 267 -9.96 -3.10 7.98
N ASP A 268 -8.87 -2.77 8.66
CA ASP A 268 -7.60 -2.45 8.00
C ASP A 268 -6.86 -3.70 7.51
N ALA A 269 -6.14 -3.56 6.38
CA ALA A 269 -5.25 -4.58 5.86
C ALA A 269 -3.81 -4.23 6.23
N MET A 270 -3.38 -4.64 7.43
CA MET A 270 -2.03 -4.33 7.88
C MET A 270 -0.98 -4.80 6.85
N ARG A 271 -0.03 -3.90 6.53
CA ARG A 271 1.09 -4.10 5.59
C ARG A 271 0.73 -4.15 4.11
N PHE A 272 -0.54 -3.98 3.74
CA PHE A 272 -0.93 -3.93 2.34
C PHE A 272 -0.50 -2.61 1.68
N SER A 273 0.22 -2.69 0.55
CA SER A 273 0.66 -1.55 -0.28
C SER A 273 1.37 -0.40 0.43
N ARG A 274 1.92 -0.63 1.63
CA ARG A 274 2.46 0.42 2.53
C ARG A 274 3.38 1.37 1.77
N ASP A 275 4.37 0.87 1.05
CA ASP A 275 5.41 1.71 0.45
C ASP A 275 5.10 2.15 -1.00
N ASN A 276 3.91 1.82 -1.50
CA ASN A 276 3.51 2.05 -2.89
C ASN A 276 2.64 3.29 -3.07
N LEU A 277 1.84 3.68 -2.09
CA LEU A 277 1.10 4.94 -2.15
C LEU A 277 1.94 6.11 -1.61
N PRO A 278 1.73 7.35 -2.12
CA PRO A 278 2.13 8.54 -1.36
C PRO A 278 1.59 8.42 0.06
N ILE A 279 2.40 8.76 1.07
CA ILE A 279 2.02 8.54 2.47
C ILE A 279 0.67 9.19 2.81
N SER A 280 0.38 10.35 2.23
CA SER A 280 -0.88 11.08 2.42
C SER A 280 -2.13 10.35 1.97
N ASN A 281 -1.99 9.29 1.17
CA ASN A 281 -3.09 8.50 0.62
C ASN A 281 -3.12 7.07 1.17
N ARG A 282 -2.22 6.74 2.10
CA ARG A 282 -2.34 5.53 2.91
C ARG A 282 -3.52 5.70 3.88
N PRO A 283 -4.34 4.66 4.13
CA PRO A 283 -5.56 4.82 4.91
C PRO A 283 -5.34 5.38 6.33
N GLY A 284 -4.30 4.94 7.04
CA GLY A 284 -3.96 5.42 8.38
C GLY A 284 -3.55 6.90 8.40
N GLU A 285 -2.52 7.26 7.63
CA GLU A 285 -2.01 8.64 7.57
C GLU A 285 -3.02 9.63 6.96
N PHE A 286 -3.84 9.20 6.00
CA PHE A 286 -4.98 10.00 5.51
C PHE A 286 -5.97 10.25 6.66
N THR A 287 -6.35 9.20 7.40
CA THR A 287 -7.27 9.27 8.54
C THR A 287 -6.80 10.26 9.60
N ASP A 288 -5.53 10.18 10.01
CA ASP A 288 -4.97 11.05 11.03
C ASP A 288 -5.00 12.53 10.62
N ALA A 289 -4.62 12.83 9.37
CA ALA A 289 -4.72 14.19 8.86
C ALA A 289 -6.17 14.71 8.81
N GLN A 290 -7.13 13.89 8.33
CA GLN A 290 -8.55 14.31 8.31
C GLN A 290 -9.08 14.57 9.72
N LYS A 291 -8.73 13.72 10.69
CA LYS A 291 -9.15 13.88 12.09
C LYS A 291 -8.55 15.13 12.73
N PHE A 292 -7.26 15.37 12.52
CA PHE A 292 -6.58 16.55 13.04
C PHE A 292 -7.22 17.86 12.56
N PHE A 293 -7.62 17.94 11.29
CA PHE A 293 -8.28 19.11 10.72
C PHE A 293 -9.80 19.15 10.94
N GLY A 294 -10.38 18.19 11.67
CA GLY A 294 -11.83 18.10 11.89
C GLY A 294 -12.63 17.97 10.59
N LEU A 295 -12.07 17.25 9.62
CA LEU A 295 -12.66 17.02 8.29
C LEU A 295 -13.50 15.74 8.23
N THR A 296 -13.61 15.01 9.34
CA THR A 296 -14.46 13.84 9.49
C THR A 296 -15.89 14.23 9.88
N ASN A 297 -16.85 13.38 9.51
CA ASN A 297 -18.27 13.49 9.82
C ASN A 297 -18.92 14.83 9.40
N ASP A 298 -18.35 15.54 8.42
CA ASP A 298 -18.89 16.82 7.92
C ASP A 298 -19.98 16.60 6.86
N THR A 299 -21.10 16.06 7.31
CA THR A 299 -22.31 15.87 6.50
C THR A 299 -22.87 17.18 5.94
N ALA A 300 -22.61 18.32 6.61
CA ALA A 300 -23.10 19.62 6.18
C ALA A 300 -22.36 20.14 4.95
N ALA A 301 -21.05 19.89 4.87
CA ALA A 301 -20.25 20.25 3.70
C ALA A 301 -20.29 19.19 2.60
N GLY A 302 -20.70 17.95 2.92
CA GLY A 302 -20.84 16.88 1.94
C GLY A 302 -19.50 16.51 1.28
N LEU A 303 -18.41 16.64 2.03
CA LEU A 303 -17.06 16.36 1.53
C LEU A 303 -16.79 14.86 1.65
N ASN A 304 -17.19 14.13 0.61
CA ASN A 304 -16.93 12.70 0.52
C ASN A 304 -15.42 12.42 0.40
N VAL A 305 -15.06 11.19 0.78
CA VAL A 305 -13.80 10.53 0.47
C VAL A 305 -14.07 9.28 -0.36
N SER A 306 -13.04 8.79 -1.03
CA SER A 306 -13.04 7.46 -1.64
C SER A 306 -12.10 6.58 -0.84
N LEU A 307 -12.65 5.55 -0.19
CA LEU A 307 -11.90 4.41 0.34
C LEU A 307 -11.79 3.37 -0.79
N TRP A 308 -10.57 2.96 -1.11
CA TRP A 308 -10.30 2.05 -2.21
C TRP A 308 -10.00 0.65 -1.67
N LEU A 309 -10.72 -0.36 -2.14
CA LEU A 309 -10.60 -1.74 -1.67
C LEU A 309 -10.07 -2.66 -2.77
N VAL A 310 -9.40 -3.74 -2.37
CA VAL A 310 -9.08 -4.84 -3.28
C VAL A 310 -10.37 -5.51 -3.75
N PRO A 311 -10.66 -5.59 -5.07
CA PRO A 311 -11.80 -6.35 -5.57
C PRO A 311 -11.58 -7.86 -5.34
N VAL A 312 -12.58 -8.52 -4.79
CA VAL A 312 -12.58 -9.96 -4.48
C VAL A 312 -13.66 -10.71 -5.27
N THR A 313 -13.54 -12.03 -5.36
CA THR A 313 -14.43 -12.89 -6.15
C THR A 313 -15.86 -12.87 -5.63
N ASN A 314 -16.05 -12.89 -4.31
CA ASN A 314 -17.37 -12.79 -3.70
C ASN A 314 -17.77 -11.32 -3.51
N ALA A 315 -18.71 -10.84 -4.32
CA ALA A 315 -19.16 -9.45 -4.28
C ALA A 315 -19.89 -9.02 -2.98
N SER A 316 -20.22 -9.97 -2.09
CA SER A 316 -20.71 -9.63 -0.75
C SER A 316 -19.61 -9.36 0.27
N ASP A 317 -18.38 -9.71 -0.06
CA ASP A 317 -17.21 -9.57 0.79
C ASP A 317 -16.39 -8.36 0.31
N PHE A 318 -15.41 -7.98 1.13
CA PHE A 318 -14.53 -6.86 0.83
C PHE A 318 -13.08 -7.33 0.96
N GLY A 319 -12.26 -6.96 -0.01
CA GLY A 319 -10.81 -7.05 0.15
C GLY A 319 -10.28 -5.91 1.01
N GLY A 320 -8.98 -5.94 1.26
CA GLY A 320 -8.31 -4.97 2.10
C GLY A 320 -8.40 -3.53 1.58
N PRO A 321 -8.47 -2.53 2.48
CA PRO A 321 -8.17 -1.14 2.15
C PRO A 321 -6.80 -0.99 1.51
N VAL A 322 -6.80 -0.44 0.30
CA VAL A 322 -5.61 -0.15 -0.50
C VAL A 322 -5.11 1.25 -0.21
N GLY A 323 -6.03 2.21 -0.14
CA GLY A 323 -5.74 3.63 -0.06
C GLY A 323 -6.99 4.48 0.14
N MET A 324 -6.78 5.75 0.46
CA MET A 324 -7.83 6.75 0.59
C MET A 324 -7.48 7.99 -0.24
N THR A 325 -8.50 8.59 -0.84
CA THR A 325 -8.36 9.84 -1.60
C THR A 325 -9.54 10.74 -1.31
N SER A 326 -9.37 12.03 -1.58
CA SER A 326 -10.39 13.03 -1.28
C SER A 326 -11.61 13.04 -2.22
N ALA A 327 -11.80 12.05 -3.11
CA ALA A 327 -12.94 11.97 -4.03
C ALA A 327 -13.21 13.25 -4.85
N GLY A 328 -12.15 13.98 -5.23
CA GLY A 328 -12.26 15.28 -5.91
C GLY A 328 -12.45 16.50 -5.00
N ASN A 329 -12.52 16.31 -3.68
CA ASN A 329 -12.62 17.36 -2.66
C ASN A 329 -11.27 17.85 -2.11
N SER A 330 -10.14 17.38 -2.66
CA SER A 330 -8.79 17.68 -2.14
C SER A 330 -8.51 19.18 -2.00
N GLY A 331 -9.00 20.02 -2.93
CA GLY A 331 -8.89 21.47 -2.83
C GLY A 331 -9.70 22.07 -1.67
N ALA A 332 -10.87 21.52 -1.36
CA ALA A 332 -11.71 21.96 -0.24
C ALA A 332 -11.09 21.57 1.10
N PHE A 333 -10.57 20.34 1.21
CA PHE A 333 -9.81 19.90 2.39
C PHE A 333 -8.56 20.74 2.61
N LEU A 334 -7.75 20.94 1.58
CA LEU A 334 -6.54 21.76 1.69
C LEU A 334 -6.86 23.21 2.08
N THR A 335 -7.95 23.79 1.56
CA THR A 335 -8.39 25.14 1.94
C THR A 335 -8.64 25.25 3.45
N ARG A 336 -9.28 24.25 4.05
CA ARG A 336 -9.57 24.23 5.49
C ARG A 336 -8.31 24.00 6.32
N ALA A 337 -7.45 23.07 5.88
CA ALA A 337 -6.16 22.83 6.51
C ALA A 337 -5.28 24.09 6.53
N ILE A 338 -5.22 24.82 5.40
CA ILE A 338 -4.53 26.12 5.31
C ILE A 338 -5.13 27.14 6.28
N ALA A 339 -6.47 27.24 6.34
CA ALA A 339 -7.13 28.20 7.24
C ALA A 339 -6.83 27.92 8.72
N GLN A 340 -6.83 26.65 9.13
CA GLN A 340 -6.44 26.24 10.48
C GLN A 340 -4.98 26.56 10.75
N ALA A 341 -4.07 26.22 9.83
CA ALA A 341 -2.64 26.52 9.96
C ALA A 341 -2.37 28.04 10.09
N GLN A 342 -3.03 28.86 9.27
CA GLN A 342 -2.95 30.32 9.32
C GLN A 342 -3.48 30.88 10.64
N ALA A 343 -4.56 30.32 11.17
CA ALA A 343 -5.11 30.72 12.46
C ALA A 343 -4.14 30.41 13.61
N GLN A 344 -3.50 29.23 13.61
CA GLN A 344 -2.48 28.89 14.61
C GLN A 344 -1.28 29.83 14.52
N LEU A 345 -0.74 30.04 13.30
CA LEU A 345 0.39 30.95 13.10
C LEU A 345 0.10 32.38 13.56
N ALA A 346 -1.12 32.89 13.33
CA ALA A 346 -1.54 34.24 13.73
C ALA A 346 -1.70 34.43 15.24
N ASN A 347 -1.94 33.35 15.99
CA ASN A 347 -2.09 33.40 17.46
C ASN A 347 -0.75 33.41 18.20
N ALA A 348 0.32 32.91 17.56
CA ALA A 348 1.65 32.84 18.16
C ALA A 348 2.44 34.15 17.99
N THR A 349 3.13 34.58 19.05
CA THR A 349 4.10 35.67 19.01
C THR A 349 5.50 35.12 18.72
N ILE A 350 6.28 35.78 17.86
CA ILE A 350 7.69 35.39 17.68
C ILE A 350 8.51 35.92 18.85
N SER A 351 9.23 35.05 19.55
CA SER A 351 10.18 35.42 20.61
C SER A 351 11.37 34.46 20.65
N ALA A 352 12.50 34.90 21.21
CA ALA A 352 13.67 34.04 21.41
C ALA A 352 13.52 33.11 22.62
N ASP A 353 12.87 33.57 23.68
CA ASP A 353 12.76 32.86 24.97
C ASP A 353 11.45 33.15 25.74
N GLY A 354 10.52 33.92 25.17
CA GLY A 354 9.24 34.27 25.78
C GLY A 354 9.32 35.30 26.91
N SER A 355 10.49 35.85 27.22
CA SER A 355 10.66 36.85 28.29
C SER A 355 10.06 38.22 27.95
N ASP A 356 9.81 38.48 26.67
CA ASP A 356 9.16 39.68 26.13
C ASP A 356 7.68 39.48 25.80
N VAL A 357 7.14 38.27 26.04
CA VAL A 357 5.76 37.91 25.77
C VAL A 357 4.98 37.78 27.07
N SER A 358 3.78 38.36 27.12
CA SER A 358 2.87 38.23 28.27
C SER A 358 2.53 36.77 28.56
N SER A 359 2.43 36.41 29.84
CA SER A 359 2.01 35.08 30.30
C SER A 359 0.62 34.61 29.88
N THR A 360 -0.19 35.47 29.24
CA THR A 360 -1.49 35.09 28.65
C THR A 360 -1.45 34.86 27.14
N LYS A 361 -0.27 35.01 26.52
CA LYS A 361 -0.07 34.83 25.07
C LYS A 361 0.89 33.68 24.80
N GLN A 362 0.64 32.98 23.71
CA GLN A 362 1.53 31.97 23.19
C GLN A 362 2.66 32.60 22.36
N TRP A 363 3.81 31.94 22.34
CA TRP A 363 4.96 32.31 21.54
C TRP A 363 5.67 31.07 21.00
N VAL A 364 6.41 31.28 19.91
CA VAL A 364 7.31 30.31 19.28
C VAL A 364 8.60 31.00 18.86
N THR A 365 9.64 30.21 18.60
CA THR A 365 10.89 30.73 18.03
C THR A 365 10.69 31.15 16.57
N GLN A 366 11.57 32.04 16.07
CA GLN A 366 11.57 32.44 14.66
C GLN A 366 11.67 31.25 13.71
N ALA A 367 12.45 30.22 14.07
CA ALA A 367 12.63 29.04 13.23
C ALA A 367 11.33 28.24 13.08
N VAL A 368 10.62 28.01 14.19
CA VAL A 368 9.32 27.30 14.22
C VAL A 368 8.27 28.09 13.44
N TYR A 369 8.20 29.41 13.63
CA TYR A 369 7.29 30.27 12.86
C TYR A 369 7.55 30.15 11.35
N THR A 370 8.82 30.33 10.93
CA THR A 370 9.20 30.28 9.51
C THR A 370 8.90 28.92 8.89
N GLN A 371 9.11 27.82 9.61
CA GLN A 371 8.81 26.49 9.10
C GLN A 371 7.31 26.33 8.76
N LEU A 372 6.41 26.76 9.65
CA LEU A 372 4.97 26.69 9.39
C LEU A 372 4.53 27.69 8.30
N ASP A 373 5.08 28.91 8.31
CA ASP A 373 4.80 29.93 7.28
C ASP A 373 5.21 29.47 5.87
N ASP A 374 6.37 28.83 5.75
CA ASP A 374 6.83 28.24 4.49
C ASP A 374 5.93 27.09 4.04
N ALA A 375 5.45 26.24 4.98
CA ALA A 375 4.51 25.17 4.67
C ALA A 375 3.16 25.70 4.17
N ILE A 376 2.62 26.73 4.83
CA ILE A 376 1.39 27.44 4.39
C ILE A 376 1.59 28.05 3.02
N THR A 377 2.75 28.64 2.75
CA THR A 377 3.07 29.23 1.45
C THR A 377 3.12 28.17 0.34
N ARG A 378 3.72 27.01 0.60
CA ARG A 378 3.72 25.87 -0.33
C ARG A 378 2.30 25.35 -0.59
N ALA A 379 1.52 25.16 0.46
CA ALA A 379 0.13 24.71 0.35
C ALA A 379 -0.74 25.67 -0.48
N ASN A 380 -0.64 26.98 -0.25
CA ASN A 380 -1.33 28.00 -1.06
C ASN A 380 -0.88 28.00 -2.52
N SER A 381 0.42 27.77 -2.77
CA SER A 381 0.97 27.68 -4.13
C SER A 381 0.43 26.46 -4.87
N ALA A 382 0.34 25.31 -4.20
CA ALA A 382 -0.30 24.12 -4.77
C ALA A 382 -1.79 24.36 -5.03
N LEU A 383 -2.53 24.92 -4.08
CA LEU A 383 -3.97 25.17 -4.22
C LEU A 383 -4.32 26.14 -5.37
N SER A 384 -3.48 27.17 -5.59
CA SER A 384 -3.70 28.18 -6.63
C SER A 384 -3.23 27.76 -8.03
N SER A 385 -2.43 26.70 -8.13
CA SER A 385 -1.95 26.18 -9.40
C SER A 385 -3.04 25.42 -10.14
N ALA A 386 -3.35 25.84 -11.36
CA ALA A 386 -4.35 25.20 -12.23
C ALA A 386 -3.99 23.76 -12.64
N ASN A 387 -2.73 23.36 -12.46
CA ASN A 387 -2.23 22.03 -12.84
C ASN A 387 -1.97 21.12 -11.62
N SER A 388 -2.45 21.50 -10.44
CA SER A 388 -2.27 20.65 -9.25
C SER A 388 -3.15 19.42 -9.33
N SER A 389 -2.52 18.27 -9.13
CA SER A 389 -3.21 16.99 -9.02
C SER A 389 -3.93 16.86 -7.68
N ALA A 390 -4.96 16.01 -7.62
CA ALA A 390 -5.59 15.68 -6.36
C ALA A 390 -4.60 15.07 -5.36
N VAL A 391 -3.68 14.22 -5.85
CA VAL A 391 -2.61 13.60 -5.08
C VAL A 391 -1.71 14.64 -4.41
N LEU A 392 -1.29 15.68 -5.15
CA LEU A 392 -0.46 16.76 -4.58
C LEU A 392 -1.22 17.54 -3.50
N LEU A 393 -2.51 17.80 -3.70
CA LEU A 393 -3.33 18.55 -2.75
C LEU A 393 -3.57 17.75 -1.45
N ASP A 394 -3.80 16.44 -1.56
CA ASP A 394 -3.85 15.52 -0.42
C ASP A 394 -2.51 15.49 0.32
N TYR A 395 -1.41 15.43 -0.43
CA TYR A 395 -0.05 15.47 0.12
C TYR A 395 0.24 16.77 0.90
N GLN A 396 -0.14 17.93 0.35
CA GLN A 396 0.02 19.21 1.07
C GLN A 396 -0.86 19.28 2.34
N THR A 397 -2.03 18.64 2.33
CA THR A 397 -2.89 18.54 3.52
C THR A 397 -2.17 17.75 4.61
N TYR A 398 -1.60 16.59 4.25
CA TYR A 398 -0.82 15.77 5.18
C TYR A 398 0.45 16.48 5.69
N LEU A 399 1.19 17.19 4.83
CA LEU A 399 2.35 17.96 5.27
C LEU A 399 1.99 19.09 6.23
N LEU A 400 0.84 19.75 6.07
CA LEU A 400 0.36 20.73 7.05
C LEU A 400 0.04 20.07 8.39
N TYR A 401 -0.55 18.87 8.38
CA TYR A 401 -0.77 18.07 9.58
C TYR A 401 0.56 17.81 10.31
N LEU A 402 1.58 17.29 9.61
CA LEU A 402 2.89 17.05 10.21
C LEU A 402 3.56 18.33 10.73
N ASN A 403 3.40 19.47 10.04
CA ASN A 403 3.98 20.73 10.49
C ASN A 403 3.27 21.30 11.73
N LEU A 404 1.99 20.99 11.94
CA LEU A 404 1.23 21.45 13.11
C LEU A 404 1.34 20.48 14.29
N TYR A 405 1.03 19.20 14.05
CA TYR A 405 0.96 18.18 15.09
C TYR A 405 2.32 17.54 15.39
N GLY A 406 3.16 17.39 14.36
CA GLY A 406 4.41 16.62 14.43
C GLY A 406 4.24 15.22 13.83
N GLY A 407 5.35 14.50 13.73
CA GLY A 407 5.38 13.14 13.16
C GLY A 407 5.77 12.04 14.14
N ALA A 408 5.97 12.34 15.43
CA ALA A 408 6.51 11.36 16.39
C ALA A 408 5.51 10.26 16.77
N ASP A 409 4.22 10.60 16.83
CA ASP A 409 3.13 9.65 17.13
C ASP A 409 2.53 9.02 15.87
N ASP A 410 2.87 9.56 14.69
CA ASP A 410 2.53 8.98 13.39
C ASP A 410 3.62 7.97 13.01
N ILE A 411 3.34 6.70 13.29
CA ILE A 411 4.27 5.59 13.06
C ILE A 411 4.70 5.53 11.59
N GLY A 412 3.74 5.76 10.68
CA GLY A 412 3.97 5.81 9.25
C GLY A 412 4.95 6.91 8.85
N ALA A 413 4.78 8.11 9.40
CA ALA A 413 5.67 9.24 9.20
C ALA A 413 7.10 8.95 9.68
N VAL A 414 7.24 8.37 10.88
CA VAL A 414 8.56 7.98 11.43
C VAL A 414 9.26 6.97 10.53
N TYR A 415 8.54 5.93 10.09
CA TYR A 415 9.12 4.90 9.20
C TYR A 415 9.49 5.45 7.83
N ALA A 416 8.70 6.38 7.29
CA ALA A 416 9.05 7.09 6.07
C ALA A 416 10.29 7.97 6.27
N GLY A 417 10.62 8.38 7.49
CA GLY A 417 11.78 9.22 7.81
C GLY A 417 11.46 10.70 7.94
N PHE A 418 10.18 11.04 8.13
CA PHE A 418 9.80 12.40 8.53
C PHE A 418 10.24 12.67 9.97
N ASN A 419 10.65 13.92 10.22
CA ASN A 419 11.12 14.35 11.53
C ASN A 419 10.59 15.75 11.84
N TYR A 420 9.27 15.86 11.96
CA TYR A 420 8.60 17.09 12.37
C TYR A 420 8.31 17.04 13.87
N THR A 421 8.72 18.08 14.61
CA THR A 421 8.32 18.22 16.02
C THR A 421 6.84 18.63 16.14
N GLY A 422 6.36 19.45 15.20
CA GLY A 422 4.99 20.00 15.21
C GLY A 422 4.94 21.36 15.92
N PHE A 423 4.35 22.35 15.25
CA PHE A 423 4.19 23.71 15.75
C PHE A 423 3.49 23.75 17.12
N GLU A 424 2.42 22.97 17.30
CA GLU A 424 1.61 22.96 18.52
C GLU A 424 2.38 22.43 19.75
N SER A 425 3.38 21.58 19.53
CA SER A 425 4.24 21.07 20.61
C SER A 425 5.34 22.07 21.03
N GLU A 426 5.65 23.02 20.16
CA GLU A 426 6.68 24.04 20.38
C GLU A 426 6.09 25.36 20.92
N GLU A 427 4.76 25.49 20.94
CA GLU A 427 4.08 26.65 21.53
C GLU A 427 4.25 26.71 23.05
N GLN A 428 4.60 27.89 23.54
CA GLN A 428 4.80 28.15 24.97
C GLN A 428 4.07 29.42 25.38
N PHE A 429 3.65 29.52 26.65
CA PHE A 429 3.17 30.79 27.20
C PHE A 429 4.34 31.70 27.59
N GLY A 430 4.16 33.01 27.43
CA GLY A 430 5.16 34.00 27.81
C GLY A 430 5.44 34.04 29.32
N SER A 431 6.48 34.78 29.71
CA SER A 431 6.88 34.92 31.13
C SER A 431 7.02 36.37 31.60
N ALA A 432 6.68 37.34 30.74
CA ALA A 432 6.77 38.77 31.04
C ALA A 432 5.80 39.25 32.13
#